data_AF-A0A2V8IIT7-F1
#
_entry.id   AF-A0A2V8IIT7-F1
#
_cell.length_a   1.000
_cell.length_b   1.000
_cell.length_c   1.000
_cell.angle_alpha   90.00
_cell.angle_beta   90.00
_cell.angle_gamma   90.00
#
_symmetry.space_group_name_H-M   'P 1'
#
loop_
_entity.id
_entity.type
_entity.pdbx_description
1 polymer ?
#
loop_
_entity_poly.entity_id
_entity_poly.type
_entity_poly.pdbx_seq_one_letter_code
_entity_poly.pdbx_strand_id
1 'polypeptide(L)'
;RVINMGKRREAAVDTWMGTSNGHWEGDTLVVDVTGLNGQSWFDRSGNFMTENVHIVERYTLADADHISYEATIDDSTIFTRPWKISLPLYRRKEQNAQLGEFKCVEFAEELIYGHLRKR
;
A
#
# COMPACT_ATOMS: atom_id res chain seq x y z
N ARG A 1 -1.70 -6.48 -6.43
CA ARG A 1 -1.63 -5.10 -7.00
C ARG A 1 -1.25 -5.18 -8.46
N VAL A 2 -1.77 -4.28 -9.31
CA VAL A 2 -1.37 -4.13 -10.72
C VAL A 2 -0.70 -2.76 -10.87
N ILE A 3 0.42 -2.70 -11.60
CA ILE A 3 1.13 -1.45 -11.90
C ILE A 3 1.08 -1.22 -13.41
N ASN A 4 0.54 -0.09 -13.84
CA ASN A 4 0.50 0.29 -15.25
C ASN A 4 1.85 0.88 -15.67
N MET A 5 2.59 0.15 -16.53
CA MET A 5 3.87 0.60 -17.10
C MET A 5 3.72 1.31 -18.47
N GLY A 6 2.49 1.45 -18.97
CA GLY A 6 2.19 2.11 -20.24
C GLY A 6 1.97 3.62 -20.09
N LYS A 7 1.20 4.21 -21.00
CA LYS A 7 0.74 5.60 -20.87
C LYS A 7 0.04 5.78 -19.52
N ARG A 8 0.38 6.86 -18.79
CA ARG A 8 -0.27 7.22 -17.52
C ARG A 8 -1.80 7.21 -17.67
N ARG A 9 -2.47 6.62 -16.70
CA ARG A 9 -3.93 6.54 -16.60
C ARG A 9 -4.39 7.22 -15.33
N GLU A 10 -5.42 8.03 -15.43
CA GLU A 10 -6.11 8.57 -14.27
C GLU A 10 -7.05 7.52 -13.68
N ALA A 11 -7.33 7.63 -12.38
CA ALA A 11 -8.33 6.80 -11.74
C ALA A 11 -9.70 7.12 -12.31
N ALA A 12 -10.39 6.11 -12.87
CA ALA A 12 -11.76 6.29 -13.37
C ALA A 12 -12.77 6.43 -12.23
N VAL A 13 -12.46 5.83 -11.08
CA VAL A 13 -13.21 5.87 -9.83
C VAL A 13 -12.25 5.58 -8.69
N ASP A 14 -12.55 6.10 -7.51
CA ASP A 14 -11.76 5.80 -6.32
C ASP A 14 -12.01 4.36 -5.85
N THR A 15 -10.94 3.63 -5.55
CA THR A 15 -11.01 2.23 -5.15
C THR A 15 -10.12 1.93 -3.95
N TRP A 16 -10.27 0.76 -3.33
CA TRP A 16 -9.44 0.33 -2.21
C TRP A 16 -7.94 0.32 -2.50
N MET A 17 -7.54 0.05 -3.75
CA MET A 17 -6.13 -0.05 -4.14
C MET A 17 -5.66 1.10 -5.04
N GLY A 18 -6.55 2.04 -5.36
CA GLY A 18 -6.30 3.13 -6.28
C GLY A 18 -5.80 2.71 -7.67
N THR A 19 -5.22 3.67 -8.37
CA THR A 19 -4.56 3.48 -9.66
C THR A 19 -3.06 3.68 -9.50
N SER A 20 -2.28 2.66 -9.86
CA SER A 20 -0.81 2.71 -9.82
C SER A 20 -0.23 2.90 -11.22
N ASN A 21 0.50 3.99 -11.44
CA ASN A 21 1.25 4.24 -12.67
C ASN A 21 2.75 4.15 -12.38
N GLY A 22 3.46 3.29 -13.10
CA GLY A 22 4.88 3.04 -12.89
C GLY A 22 5.75 3.55 -14.03
N HIS A 23 6.94 4.01 -13.69
CA HIS A 23 8.03 4.30 -14.62
C HIS A 23 9.38 3.97 -13.98
N TRP A 24 10.40 3.81 -14.81
CA TRP A 24 11.77 3.57 -14.35
C TRP A 24 12.56 4.88 -14.28
N GLU A 25 13.26 5.10 -13.17
CA GLU A 25 14.29 6.11 -13.00
C GLU A 25 15.61 5.39 -12.72
N GLY A 26 16.41 5.16 -13.77
CA GLY A 26 17.59 4.32 -13.67
C GLY A 26 17.23 2.88 -13.28
N ASP A 27 17.69 2.44 -12.11
CA ASP A 27 17.44 1.12 -11.51
C ASP A 27 16.25 1.10 -10.55
N THR A 28 15.55 2.23 -10.39
CA THR A 28 14.46 2.39 -9.44
C THR A 28 13.12 2.38 -10.15
N LEU A 29 12.22 1.48 -9.75
CA LEU A 29 10.82 1.53 -10.16
C LEU A 29 10.10 2.56 -9.28
N VAL A 30 9.64 3.64 -9.90
CA VAL A 30 8.83 4.65 -9.24
C VAL A 30 7.37 4.38 -9.56
N VAL A 31 6.51 4.42 -8.54
CA VAL A 31 5.08 4.18 -8.70
C VAL A 31 4.29 5.31 -8.07
N ASP A 32 3.50 5.99 -8.91
CA ASP A 32 2.60 7.06 -8.55
C ASP A 32 1.19 6.48 -8.34
N VAL A 33 0.66 6.66 -7.13
CA VAL A 33 -0.63 6.09 -6.71
C VAL A 33 -1.59 7.21 -6.33
N THR A 34 -2.76 7.19 -6.95
CA THR A 34 -3.88 8.13 -6.73
C THR A 34 -5.22 7.38 -6.79
N GLY A 35 -6.31 8.07 -6.41
CA GLY A 35 -7.67 7.52 -6.49
C GLY A 35 -7.94 6.42 -5.48
N LEU A 36 -7.37 6.54 -4.28
CA LEU A 36 -7.77 5.68 -3.16
C LEU A 36 -9.09 6.20 -2.59
N ASN A 37 -9.94 5.31 -2.08
CA ASN A 37 -11.28 5.69 -1.61
C ASN A 37 -11.35 6.26 -0.17
N GLY A 38 -10.23 6.39 0.53
CA GLY A 38 -10.16 6.92 1.90
C GLY A 38 -10.86 6.09 2.98
N GLN A 39 -11.36 4.89 2.67
CA GLN A 39 -12.17 4.08 3.60
C GLN A 39 -11.36 3.03 4.38
N SER A 40 -10.10 2.81 4.01
CA SER A 40 -9.22 1.89 4.72
C SER A 40 -8.48 2.60 5.86
N TRP A 41 -8.22 1.86 6.94
CA TRP A 41 -7.16 2.26 7.87
C TRP A 41 -5.83 2.36 7.13
N PHE A 42 -5.08 3.42 7.40
CA PHE A 42 -3.78 3.67 6.81
C PHE A 42 -2.73 2.68 7.32
N ASP A 43 -2.79 2.36 8.62
CA ASP A 43 -1.91 1.39 9.26
C ASP A 43 -2.61 0.61 10.39
N ARG A 44 -1.87 -0.32 11.01
CA ARG A 44 -2.38 -1.17 12.10
C ARG A 44 -2.59 -0.41 13.42
N SER A 45 -2.12 0.82 13.53
CA SER A 45 -2.30 1.67 14.71
C SER A 45 -3.61 2.45 14.67
N GLY A 46 -4.38 2.34 13.57
CA GLY A 46 -5.65 3.06 13.40
C GLY A 46 -5.47 4.48 12.91
N ASN A 47 -4.31 4.82 12.34
CA ASN A 47 -4.20 6.06 11.56
C ASN A 47 -5.04 5.95 10.28
N PHE A 48 -5.41 7.09 9.71
CA PHE A 48 -6.24 7.16 8.50
C PHE A 48 -5.57 8.01 7.43
N MET A 49 -6.04 7.84 6.19
CA MET A 49 -5.73 8.67 5.03
C MET A 49 -7.06 8.99 4.32
N THR A 50 -7.14 10.13 3.67
CA THR A 50 -8.32 10.52 2.89
C THR A 50 -8.20 10.06 1.45
N GLU A 51 -9.26 10.24 0.68
CA GLU A 51 -9.29 10.04 -0.77
C GLU A 51 -8.33 10.99 -1.53
N ASN A 52 -7.93 12.10 -0.91
CA ASN A 52 -7.00 13.07 -1.48
C ASN A 52 -5.52 12.62 -1.39
N VAL A 53 -5.24 11.46 -0.79
CA VAL A 53 -3.88 10.97 -0.63
C VAL A 53 -3.21 10.69 -1.98
N HIS A 54 -2.01 11.24 -2.15
CA HIS A 54 -1.08 10.89 -3.21
C HIS A 54 0.10 10.15 -2.61
N ILE A 55 0.40 8.98 -3.15
CA ILE A 55 1.52 8.16 -2.69
C ILE A 55 2.50 7.98 -3.82
N VAL A 56 3.77 8.31 -3.58
CA VAL A 56 4.87 8.02 -4.49
C VAL A 56 5.77 6.98 -3.84
N GLU A 57 5.75 5.79 -4.41
CA GLU A 57 6.57 4.66 -3.99
C GLU A 57 7.81 4.54 -4.87
N ARG A 58 8.92 4.11 -4.26
CA ARG A 58 10.18 3.86 -4.94
C ARG A 58 10.70 2.50 -4.52
N TYR A 59 10.96 1.64 -5.50
CA TYR A 59 11.53 0.30 -5.31
C TYR A 59 12.87 0.24 -6.01
N THR A 60 13.96 0.19 -5.25
CA THR A 60 15.33 0.09 -5.75
C THR A 60 15.93 -1.25 -5.34
N LEU A 61 16.50 -2.00 -6.29
CA LEU A 61 17.19 -3.25 -5.94
C LEU A 61 18.47 -2.91 -5.17
N ALA A 62 18.55 -3.28 -3.90
CA ALA A 62 19.71 -3.00 -3.06
C ALA A 62 20.82 -4.04 -3.27
N ASP A 63 20.42 -5.31 -3.41
CA ASP A 63 21.27 -6.43 -3.77
C ASP A 63 20.42 -7.60 -4.31
N ALA A 64 21.02 -8.78 -4.48
CA ALA A 64 20.34 -9.94 -5.04
C ALA A 64 19.07 -10.37 -4.29
N ASP A 65 18.93 -10.04 -3.00
CA ASP A 65 17.88 -10.54 -2.10
C ASP A 65 17.11 -9.42 -1.36
N HIS A 66 17.47 -8.16 -1.57
CA HIS A 66 16.85 -7.02 -0.89
C HIS A 66 16.39 -5.93 -1.86
N ILE A 67 15.22 -5.36 -1.58
CA ILE A 67 14.70 -4.16 -2.23
C ILE A 67 14.62 -3.05 -1.18
N SER A 68 15.27 -1.92 -1.44
CA SER A 68 15.03 -0.68 -0.69
C SER A 68 13.70 -0.11 -1.14
N TYR A 69 12.71 -0.11 -0.24
CA TYR A 69 11.41 0.46 -0.49
C TYR A 69 11.25 1.77 0.27
N GLU A 70 10.86 2.81 -0.45
CA GLU A 70 10.44 4.08 0.12
C GLU A 70 9.02 4.42 -0.34
N ALA A 71 8.24 5.06 0.51
CA ALA A 71 6.98 5.68 0.11
C ALA A 71 6.87 7.06 0.72
N THR A 72 6.59 8.05 -0.12
CA THR A 72 6.21 9.40 0.31
C THR A 72 4.70 9.49 0.30
N ILE A 73 4.12 9.86 1.43
CA ILE A 73 2.69 10.02 1.64
C ILE A 73 2.41 11.51 1.70
N ASP A 74 1.56 11.99 0.79
CA ASP A 74 1.08 13.35 0.75
C ASP A 74 -0.45 13.36 0.86
N ASP A 75 -0.95 13.87 1.98
CA ASP A 75 -2.38 14.14 2.18
C ASP A 75 -2.52 15.41 3.02
N SER A 76 -2.61 16.55 2.34
CA SER A 76 -2.75 17.86 2.97
C SER A 76 -4.05 18.04 3.75
N THR A 77 -5.02 17.12 3.61
CA THR A 77 -6.29 17.19 4.33
C THR A 77 -6.09 16.90 5.82
N ILE A 78 -5.15 16.03 6.15
CA ILE A 78 -4.96 15.50 7.51
C ILE A 78 -3.53 15.62 8.03
N PHE A 79 -2.53 15.65 7.15
CA PHE A 79 -1.13 15.81 7.52
C PHE A 79 -0.69 17.25 7.30
N THR A 80 0.14 17.75 8.24
CA THR A 80 0.68 19.11 8.15
C THR A 80 1.75 19.26 7.07
N ARG A 81 2.32 18.15 6.60
CA ARG A 81 3.30 18.07 5.53
C ARG A 81 3.42 16.63 5.01
N PRO A 82 3.93 16.44 3.78
CA PRO A 82 4.31 15.12 3.31
C PRO A 82 5.39 14.49 4.20
N TRP A 83 5.35 13.18 4.31
CA TRP A 83 6.31 12.41 5.09
C TRP A 83 6.63 11.09 4.40
N LYS A 84 7.76 10.48 4.77
CA LYS A 84 8.34 9.34 4.06
C LYS A 84 8.59 8.18 5.01
N ILE A 85 8.24 6.97 4.58
CA ILE A 85 8.72 5.70 5.15
C ILE A 85 9.86 5.14 4.30
N SER A 86 10.76 4.41 4.94
CA SER A 86 11.80 3.64 4.28
C SER A 86 11.99 2.32 5.02
N LEU A 87 11.94 1.21 4.29
CA LEU A 87 12.21 -0.10 4.85
C LEU A 87 12.78 -1.06 3.78
N PRO A 88 13.67 -1.98 4.17
CA PRO A 88 14.08 -3.07 3.30
C PRO A 88 12.97 -4.13 3.16
N LEU A 89 12.73 -4.58 1.94
CA LEU A 89 11.94 -5.78 1.63
C LEU A 89 12.88 -6.96 1.40
N TYR A 90 12.59 -8.07 2.07
CA TYR A 90 13.46 -9.25 2.10
C TYR A 90 12.90 -10.38 1.25
N ARG A 91 13.75 -10.99 0.42
CA ARG A 91 13.42 -12.28 -0.21
C ARG A 91 13.36 -13.38 0.87
N ARG A 92 12.25 -14.12 0.91
CA ARG A 92 12.13 -15.35 1.71
C ARG A 92 12.95 -16.47 1.05
N LYS A 93 13.94 -17.02 1.76
CA LYS A 93 14.90 -18.03 1.25
C LYS A 93 14.99 -19.28 2.13
N GLU A 94 14.14 -19.39 3.14
CA GLU A 94 14.11 -20.54 4.03
C GLU A 94 13.75 -21.81 3.24
N GLN A 95 14.37 -22.95 3.57
CA GLN A 95 14.26 -24.20 2.80
C GLN A 95 12.82 -24.65 2.50
N ASN A 96 11.88 -24.33 3.39
CA ASN A 96 10.46 -24.67 3.28
C ASN A 96 9.58 -23.41 3.32
N ALA A 97 10.07 -22.28 2.78
CA ALA A 97 9.27 -21.07 2.67
C ALA A 97 8.02 -21.34 1.80
N GLN A 98 6.84 -21.19 2.39
CA GLN A 98 5.56 -21.32 1.71
C GLN A 98 4.83 -19.98 1.76
N LEU A 99 4.16 -19.63 0.66
CA LEU A 99 3.13 -18.60 0.70
C LEU A 99 1.95 -19.18 1.47
N GLY A 100 1.84 -18.81 2.75
CA GLY A 100 0.70 -19.21 3.57
C GLY A 100 -0.59 -18.65 2.98
N GLU A 101 -1.65 -19.46 3.00
CA GLU A 101 -2.98 -18.94 2.69
C GLU A 101 -3.39 -17.94 3.78
N PHE A 102 -3.81 -16.75 3.34
CA PHE A 102 -4.48 -15.84 4.23
C PHE A 102 -5.85 -16.43 4.57
N LYS A 103 -6.03 -16.86 5.83
CA LYS A 103 -7.31 -17.37 6.31
C LYS A 103 -8.31 -16.21 6.42
N CYS A 104 -9.00 -15.89 5.33
CA CYS A 104 -10.21 -15.08 5.38
C CYS A 104 -11.28 -15.89 6.15
N VAL A 105 -11.38 -15.65 7.45
CA VAL A 105 -12.52 -16.11 8.23
C VAL A 105 -13.66 -15.16 7.90
N GLU A 106 -14.64 -15.65 7.15
CA GLU A 106 -15.86 -14.89 6.91
C GLU A 106 -16.46 -14.48 8.26
N PHE A 107 -16.90 -13.23 8.38
CA PHE A 107 -17.43 -12.68 9.62
C PHE A 107 -16.45 -12.69 10.81
N ALA A 108 -15.13 -12.64 10.59
CA ALA A 108 -14.13 -12.55 11.67
C ALA A 108 -14.47 -11.44 12.69
N GLU A 109 -14.95 -10.30 12.20
CA GLU A 109 -15.34 -9.18 13.05
C GLU A 109 -16.58 -9.48 13.90
N GLU A 110 -17.59 -10.18 13.34
CA GLU A 110 -18.77 -10.64 14.10
C GLU A 110 -18.38 -11.72 15.11
N LEU A 111 -17.51 -12.65 14.72
CA LEU A 111 -17.02 -13.73 15.57
C LEU A 111 -16.25 -13.18 16.78
N ILE A 112 -15.43 -12.15 16.58
CA ILE A 112 -14.58 -11.56 17.62
C ILE A 112 -15.35 -10.49 18.43
N TYR A 113 -16.13 -9.63 17.77
CA TYR A 113 -16.70 -8.41 18.35
C TYR A 113 -18.23 -8.32 18.29
N GLY A 114 -18.94 -9.35 17.81
CA GLY A 114 -20.40 -9.33 17.72
C GLY A 114 -21.09 -9.02 19.06
N HIS A 115 -20.48 -9.47 20.17
CA HIS A 115 -20.95 -9.16 21.53
C HIS A 115 -20.86 -7.68 21.92
N LEU A 116 -20.10 -6.86 21.19
CA LEU A 116 -19.93 -5.42 21.40
C LEU A 116 -20.79 -4.58 20.45
N ARG A 117 -21.47 -5.17 19.45
CA ARG A 117 -22.36 -4.40 18.57
C ARG A 117 -23.55 -3.89 19.37
N LYS A 118 -23.83 -2.59 19.22
CA LYS A 118 -25.08 -2.00 19.74
C LYS A 118 -26.27 -2.72 19.10
N ARG A 119 -27.15 -3.25 19.93
CA ARG A 119 -28.46 -3.77 19.52
C ARG A 119 -29.41 -2.64 19.19
#